data_AF-S8DDA2-F1
#
_entry.id   AF-S8DDA2-F1
#
_cell.length_a   1.000
_cell.length_b   1.000
_cell.length_c   1.000
_cell.angle_alpha   90.00
_cell.angle_beta   90.00
_cell.angle_gamma   90.00
#
_symmetry.space_group_name_H-M   'P 1'
#
loop_
_entity.id
_entity.type
_entity.pdbx_description
1 polymer ?
#
loop_
_entity_poly.entity_id
_entity_poly.type
_entity_poly.pdbx_seq_one_letter_code
_entity_poly.pdbx_strand_id
1 'polypeptide(L)'
;KCANRLLASSGLPLVARQMKRLDLSSIWAVMAAFEDPLPVPATEQGKPLEGAFVRGSDSLSWIGNNTAKLAGGTRNGPHCWTFLSTAGFGKRNKVPQESIPHVTAEKVKEAIFEGVELALGLQKNSLRRPFYTRVQLWGAALPTNAPGIPCIFDPRGRAGVCGDWLMGSSVEAAALSGMAMANHIGDYFQSGGGESQDEFALGLHNEFYSIEGHDVGQFPGLHS
;
A
#
# COMPACT_ATOMS: atom_id res chain seq x y z
N LYS A 1 15.34 4.96 -2.39
CA LYS A 1 14.23 4.42 -3.21
C LYS A 1 14.79 4.11 -4.60
N CYS A 2 14.44 2.97 -5.21
CA CYS A 2 14.96 2.58 -6.54
C CYS A 2 14.64 3.63 -7.63
N ALA A 3 13.43 4.20 -7.60
CA ALA A 3 13.02 5.28 -8.51
C ALA A 3 13.97 6.49 -8.46
N ASN A 4 14.39 6.94 -7.27
CA ASN A 4 15.31 8.08 -7.16
C ASN A 4 16.69 7.79 -7.75
N ARG A 5 17.15 6.53 -7.72
CA ARG A 5 18.42 6.14 -8.35
C ARG A 5 18.30 6.18 -9.87
N LEU A 6 17.20 5.66 -10.41
CA LEU A 6 16.92 5.69 -11.85
C LEU A 6 16.78 7.13 -12.39
N LEU A 7 16.08 8.00 -11.65
CA LEU A 7 15.82 9.38 -12.08
C LEU A 7 17.01 10.32 -11.86
N ALA A 8 17.95 10.00 -10.98
CA ALA A 8 19.12 10.86 -10.76
C ALA A 8 20.00 10.96 -12.01
N SER A 9 20.04 9.92 -12.85
CA SER A 9 20.85 9.87 -14.07
C SER A 9 20.03 10.03 -15.36
N SER A 10 18.73 10.33 -15.27
CA SER A 10 17.84 10.33 -16.45
C SER A 10 17.89 11.61 -17.29
N GLY A 11 18.55 12.68 -16.80
CA GLY A 11 18.50 13.99 -17.45
C GLY A 11 17.16 14.73 -17.27
N LEU A 12 16.30 14.27 -16.33
CA LEU A 12 14.98 14.85 -16.06
C LEU A 12 14.95 15.53 -14.68
N PRO A 13 15.66 16.65 -14.47
CA PRO A 13 15.87 17.23 -13.14
C PRO A 13 14.57 17.68 -12.46
N LEU A 14 13.59 18.16 -13.22
CA LEU A 14 12.31 18.63 -12.69
C LEU A 14 11.42 17.45 -12.23
N VAL A 15 11.36 16.39 -13.04
CA VAL A 15 10.67 15.13 -12.67
C VAL A 15 11.36 14.50 -11.46
N ALA A 16 12.70 14.40 -11.47
CA ALA A 16 13.48 13.86 -10.37
C ALA A 16 13.25 14.66 -9.07
N ARG A 17 13.12 15.99 -9.16
CA ARG A 17 12.76 16.84 -8.02
C ARG A 17 11.39 16.48 -7.47
N GLN A 18 10.37 16.32 -8.31
CA GLN A 18 9.03 15.94 -7.85
C GLN A 18 9.04 14.55 -7.18
N MET A 19 9.73 13.58 -7.77
CA MET A 19 9.80 12.22 -7.21
C MET A 19 10.53 12.13 -5.88
N LYS A 20 11.46 13.07 -5.60
CA LYS A 20 12.11 13.17 -4.29
C LYS A 20 11.19 13.68 -3.18
N ARG A 21 10.10 14.38 -3.53
CA ARG A 21 9.12 14.93 -2.58
C ARG A 21 8.04 13.93 -2.17
N LEU A 22 7.92 12.83 -2.91
CA LEU A 22 6.96 11.78 -2.61
C LEU A 22 7.34 11.04 -1.32
N ASP A 23 6.43 11.04 -0.36
CA ASP A 23 6.49 10.29 0.88
C ASP A 23 5.57 9.08 0.81
N LEU A 24 6.11 7.94 1.25
CA LEU A 24 5.44 6.65 1.17
C LEU A 24 5.57 5.97 2.53
N SER A 25 4.47 5.39 3.00
CA SER A 25 4.42 4.55 4.17
C SER A 25 5.11 3.20 3.92
N SER A 26 5.35 2.45 5.00
CA SER A 26 5.82 1.07 4.94
C SER A 26 4.80 0.19 5.64
N ILE A 27 4.42 -0.90 4.98
CA ILE A 27 3.39 -1.82 5.48
C ILE A 27 3.95 -3.24 5.45
N TRP A 28 3.77 -3.97 6.55
CA TRP A 28 3.97 -5.40 6.60
C TRP A 28 2.68 -6.11 6.22
N ALA A 29 2.79 -7.10 5.34
CA ALA A 29 1.74 -8.03 5.01
C ALA A 29 2.12 -9.42 5.55
N VAL A 30 1.22 -10.02 6.32
CA VAL A 30 1.34 -11.40 6.78
C VAL A 30 0.17 -12.19 6.21
N MET A 31 0.48 -13.23 5.45
CA MET A 31 -0.49 -14.25 5.08
C MET A 31 -0.32 -15.44 6.02
N ALA A 32 -1.41 -15.97 6.54
CA ALA A 32 -1.41 -17.16 7.38
C ALA A 32 -2.50 -18.14 6.95
N ALA A 33 -2.20 -19.44 7.06
CA ALA A 33 -3.15 -20.51 6.83
C ALA A 33 -3.34 -21.34 8.12
N PHE A 34 -4.58 -21.60 8.47
CA PHE A 34 -4.99 -22.33 9.67
C PHE A 34 -5.76 -23.60 9.29
N GLU A 35 -5.62 -24.64 10.12
CA GLU A 35 -6.41 -25.86 9.99
C GLU A 35 -7.88 -25.58 10.37
N ASP A 36 -8.08 -24.84 11.45
CA ASP A 36 -9.39 -24.42 11.95
C ASP A 36 -9.69 -22.97 11.57
N PRO A 37 -10.98 -22.58 11.45
CA PRO A 37 -11.35 -21.19 11.26
C PRO A 37 -10.91 -20.33 12.45
N LEU A 38 -10.56 -19.07 12.18
CA LEU A 38 -10.39 -18.09 13.25
C LEU A 38 -11.71 -17.93 14.04
N PRO A 39 -11.65 -17.71 15.36
CA PRO A 39 -12.83 -17.51 16.20
C PRO A 39 -13.40 -16.09 16.02
N VAL A 40 -13.72 -15.72 14.78
CA VAL A 40 -14.30 -14.42 14.46
C VAL A 40 -15.79 -14.41 14.80
N PRO A 41 -16.32 -13.34 15.42
CA PRO A 41 -17.75 -13.24 15.69
C PRO A 41 -18.53 -13.21 14.37
N ALA A 42 -19.70 -13.86 14.36
CA ALA A 42 -20.63 -13.74 13.24
C ALA A 42 -21.15 -12.30 13.15
N THR A 43 -21.33 -11.81 11.92
CA THR A 43 -22.02 -10.54 11.69
C THR A 43 -23.48 -10.63 12.15
N GLU A 44 -24.14 -9.49 12.37
CA GLU A 44 -25.58 -9.45 12.74
C GLU A 44 -26.48 -10.22 11.76
N GLN A 45 -26.04 -10.38 10.50
CA GLN A 45 -26.74 -11.15 9.48
C GLN A 45 -26.29 -12.62 9.38
N GLY A 46 -25.53 -13.13 10.37
CA GLY A 46 -25.05 -14.52 10.41
C GLY A 46 -23.98 -14.85 9.37
N LYS A 47 -23.44 -13.85 8.65
CA LYS A 47 -22.37 -14.06 7.68
C LYS A 47 -21.00 -14.10 8.36
N PRO A 48 -20.06 -14.94 7.87
CA PRO A 48 -18.69 -14.96 8.36
C PRO A 48 -18.00 -13.62 8.05
N LEU A 49 -17.10 -13.18 8.93
CA LEU A 49 -16.30 -11.98 8.70
C LEU A 49 -15.39 -12.17 7.47
N GLU A 50 -15.55 -11.30 6.47
CA GLU A 50 -14.75 -11.31 5.24
C GLU A 50 -13.53 -10.38 5.32
N GLY A 51 -13.60 -9.37 6.18
CA GLY A 51 -12.51 -8.46 6.48
C GLY A 51 -12.95 -7.38 7.45
N ALA A 52 -11.98 -6.73 8.09
CA ALA A 52 -12.23 -5.64 9.02
C ALA A 52 -11.03 -4.73 9.16
N PHE A 53 -11.31 -3.43 9.35
CA PHE A 53 -10.33 -2.50 9.88
C PHE A 53 -10.17 -2.73 11.38
N VAL A 54 -8.93 -2.71 11.85
CA VAL A 54 -8.58 -2.90 13.26
C VAL A 54 -8.17 -1.55 13.84
N ARG A 55 -8.83 -1.15 14.92
CA ARG A 55 -8.51 0.06 15.68
C ARG A 55 -7.91 -0.31 17.02
N GLY A 56 -7.09 0.58 17.59
CA GLY A 56 -6.49 0.38 18.91
C GLY A 56 -5.36 -0.65 18.98
N SER A 57 -4.91 -1.18 17.82
CA SER A 57 -3.72 -2.02 17.73
C SER A 57 -2.54 -1.20 17.21
N ASP A 58 -1.37 -1.33 17.84
CA ASP A 58 -0.13 -0.72 17.34
C ASP A 58 0.37 -1.43 16.07
N SER A 59 0.21 -2.75 15.99
CA SER A 59 0.81 -3.58 14.94
C SER A 59 -0.12 -3.84 13.75
N LEU A 60 -1.43 -3.90 13.96
CA LEU A 60 -2.41 -4.39 12.99
C LEU A 60 -3.41 -3.28 12.58
N SER A 61 -3.65 -3.12 11.28
CA SER A 61 -4.62 -2.14 10.76
C SER A 61 -5.78 -2.74 9.97
N TRP A 62 -5.58 -3.91 9.37
CA TRP A 62 -6.59 -4.58 8.54
C TRP A 62 -6.41 -6.10 8.56
N ILE A 63 -7.52 -6.81 8.56
CA ILE A 63 -7.60 -8.26 8.35
C ILE A 63 -8.51 -8.57 7.18
N GLY A 64 -8.14 -9.54 6.36
CA GLY A 64 -8.94 -10.00 5.21
C GLY A 64 -8.98 -11.53 5.13
N ASN A 65 -10.17 -12.08 4.97
CA ASN A 65 -10.43 -13.50 4.83
C ASN A 65 -10.28 -13.89 3.36
N ASN A 66 -9.11 -14.40 2.99
CA ASN A 66 -8.86 -14.81 1.61
C ASN A 66 -9.75 -15.99 1.21
N THR A 67 -10.06 -16.91 2.14
CA THR A 67 -10.93 -18.05 1.88
C THR A 67 -12.35 -17.61 1.53
N ALA A 68 -12.91 -16.63 2.25
CA ALA A 68 -14.24 -16.09 1.93
C ALA A 68 -14.24 -15.27 0.63
N LYS A 69 -13.20 -14.45 0.40
CA LYS A 69 -13.08 -13.66 -0.85
C LYS A 69 -13.00 -14.54 -2.10
N LEU A 70 -12.31 -15.68 -2.01
CA LEU A 70 -12.05 -16.59 -3.12
C LEU A 70 -13.06 -17.75 -3.19
N ALA A 71 -14.28 -17.60 -2.67
CA ALA A 71 -15.27 -18.66 -2.41
C ALA A 71 -15.77 -19.49 -3.63
N GLY A 72 -15.00 -19.60 -4.71
CA GLY A 72 -14.94 -20.78 -5.58
C GLY A 72 -13.98 -21.88 -5.07
N GLY A 73 -13.23 -21.66 -3.99
CA GLY A 73 -12.38 -22.66 -3.33
C GLY A 73 -13.18 -23.60 -2.43
N THR A 74 -12.81 -24.89 -2.42
CA THR A 74 -13.49 -25.95 -1.67
C THR A 74 -13.60 -25.63 -0.18
N ARG A 75 -14.79 -25.82 0.40
CA ARG A 75 -15.08 -25.67 1.85
C ARG A 75 -14.21 -26.56 2.76
N ASN A 76 -13.40 -27.45 2.18
CA ASN A 76 -12.53 -28.41 2.87
C ASN A 76 -11.03 -28.03 2.77
N GLY A 77 -10.72 -26.80 2.35
CA GLY A 77 -9.35 -26.28 2.30
C GLY A 77 -8.96 -25.50 3.55
N PRO A 78 -7.69 -25.09 3.65
CA PRO A 78 -7.21 -24.30 4.78
C PRO A 78 -7.88 -22.92 4.87
N HIS A 79 -7.96 -22.40 6.10
CA HIS A 79 -8.48 -21.07 6.38
C HIS A 79 -7.37 -20.03 6.22
N CYS A 80 -7.41 -19.29 5.11
CA CYS A 80 -6.35 -18.36 4.70
C CYS A 80 -6.74 -16.91 4.98
N TRP A 81 -5.86 -16.18 5.65
CA TRP A 81 -6.05 -14.78 6.03
C TRP A 81 -4.87 -13.91 5.63
N THR A 82 -5.14 -12.67 5.30
CA THR A 82 -4.15 -11.60 5.10
C THR A 82 -4.29 -10.58 6.22
N PHE A 83 -3.19 -10.22 6.86
CA PHE A 83 -3.09 -9.22 7.90
C PHE A 83 -2.15 -8.11 7.43
N LEU A 84 -2.57 -6.86 7.56
CA LEU A 84 -1.79 -5.70 7.12
C LEU A 84 -1.49 -4.82 8.34
N SER A 85 -0.23 -4.42 8.47
CA SER A 85 0.21 -3.67 9.65
C SER A 85 -0.28 -2.23 9.63
N THR A 86 -0.13 -1.53 10.75
CA THR A 86 -0.14 -0.06 10.74
C THR A 86 1.10 0.49 10.01
N ALA A 87 1.01 1.71 9.49
CA ALA A 87 2.15 2.43 8.91
C ALA A 87 3.21 2.76 9.96
N GLY A 88 2.80 3.07 11.20
CA GLY A 88 3.69 3.33 12.31
C GLY A 88 4.56 2.12 12.65
N PHE A 89 3.94 0.93 12.74
CA PHE A 89 4.64 -0.32 12.97
C PHE A 89 5.59 -0.67 11.82
N GLY A 90 5.15 -0.52 10.58
CA GLY A 90 5.98 -0.76 9.41
C GLY A 90 7.18 0.19 9.32
N LYS A 91 7.03 1.46 9.71
CA LYS A 91 8.14 2.42 9.80
C LYS A 91 9.17 2.01 10.85
N ARG A 92 8.73 1.61 12.07
CA ARG A 92 9.63 1.22 13.17
C ARG A 92 10.36 -0.10 12.94
N ASN A 93 9.78 -1.01 12.16
CA ASN A 93 10.34 -2.33 11.87
C ASN A 93 10.83 -2.47 10.43
N LYS A 94 11.16 -1.38 9.75
CA LYS A 94 11.59 -1.40 8.36
C LYS A 94 12.97 -2.05 8.20
N VAL A 95 13.09 -2.97 7.25
CA VAL A 95 14.34 -3.67 6.87
C VAL A 95 14.49 -3.67 5.34
N PRO A 96 15.61 -4.13 4.76
CA PRO A 96 15.70 -4.34 3.32
C PRO A 96 14.62 -5.32 2.83
N GLN A 97 13.70 -4.83 1.99
CA GLN A 97 12.50 -5.60 1.58
C GLN A 97 12.84 -6.90 0.82
N GLU A 98 14.00 -6.95 0.14
CA GLU A 98 14.49 -8.10 -0.64
C GLU A 98 15.31 -9.07 0.22
N SER A 99 15.61 -8.70 1.47
CA SER A 99 16.43 -9.49 2.39
C SER A 99 15.93 -9.29 3.81
N ILE A 100 14.72 -9.80 4.08
CA ILE A 100 14.08 -9.70 5.40
C ILE A 100 14.80 -10.67 6.36
N PRO A 101 15.42 -10.19 7.46
CA PRO A 101 16.04 -11.06 8.44
C PRO A 101 15.00 -11.95 9.13
N HIS A 102 15.32 -13.22 9.37
CA HIS A 102 14.43 -14.17 10.03
C HIS A 102 13.91 -13.65 11.38
N VAL A 103 14.80 -13.08 12.20
CA VAL A 103 14.46 -12.49 13.51
C VAL A 103 13.39 -11.40 13.38
N THR A 104 13.48 -10.57 12.34
CA THR A 104 12.46 -9.54 12.08
C THR A 104 11.16 -10.15 11.59
N ALA A 105 11.21 -11.16 10.71
CA ALA A 105 10.01 -11.84 10.23
C ALA A 105 9.22 -12.49 11.39
N GLU A 106 9.91 -13.17 12.33
CA GLU A 106 9.26 -13.74 13.51
C GLU A 106 8.65 -12.65 14.40
N LYS A 107 9.41 -11.60 14.72
CA LYS A 107 8.91 -10.46 15.51
C LYS A 107 7.65 -9.84 14.90
N VAL A 108 7.63 -9.67 13.58
CA VAL A 108 6.47 -9.10 12.86
C VAL A 108 5.27 -10.04 12.95
N LYS A 109 5.47 -11.35 12.77
CA LYS A 109 4.39 -12.34 12.91
C LYS A 109 3.80 -12.34 14.31
N GLU A 110 4.65 -12.40 15.34
CA GLU A 110 4.23 -12.39 16.74
C GLU A 110 3.41 -11.13 17.05
N ALA A 111 3.93 -9.95 16.71
CA ALA A 111 3.23 -8.69 16.95
C ALA A 111 1.90 -8.60 16.19
N ILE A 112 1.82 -9.12 14.97
CA ILE A 112 0.57 -9.14 14.20
C ILE A 112 -0.44 -10.10 14.83
N PHE A 113 -0.03 -11.31 15.24
CA PHE A 113 -0.94 -12.25 15.89
C PHE A 113 -1.42 -11.76 17.27
N GLU A 114 -0.56 -11.11 18.05
CA GLU A 114 -1.00 -10.41 19.27
C GLU A 114 -2.04 -9.32 18.94
N GLY A 115 -1.87 -8.60 17.83
CA GLY A 115 -2.84 -7.64 17.32
C GLY A 115 -4.18 -8.28 16.92
N VAL A 116 -4.15 -9.49 16.33
CA VAL A 116 -5.36 -10.27 15.99
C VAL A 116 -6.06 -10.73 17.27
N GLU A 117 -5.33 -11.25 18.24
CA GLU A 117 -5.89 -11.66 19.54
C GLU A 117 -6.60 -10.49 20.23
N LEU A 118 -5.94 -9.33 20.31
CA LEU A 118 -6.52 -8.11 20.87
C LEU A 118 -7.80 -7.71 20.13
N ALA A 119 -7.79 -7.71 18.79
CA ALA A 119 -8.93 -7.33 17.97
C ALA A 119 -10.14 -8.28 18.14
N LEU A 120 -9.88 -9.55 18.45
CA LEU A 120 -10.90 -10.57 18.69
C LEU A 120 -11.28 -10.73 20.17
N GLY A 121 -10.68 -9.93 21.07
CA GLY A 121 -10.93 -10.04 22.52
C GLY A 121 -10.41 -11.35 23.13
N LEU A 122 -9.41 -11.98 22.50
CA LEU A 122 -8.81 -13.22 22.95
C LEU A 122 -7.72 -12.96 23.99
N GLN A 123 -7.44 -13.97 24.82
CA GLN A 123 -6.29 -13.92 25.72
C GLN A 123 -4.99 -14.00 24.90
N LYS A 124 -3.94 -13.32 25.40
CA LYS A 124 -2.62 -13.37 24.78
C LYS A 124 -2.11 -14.81 24.64
N ASN A 125 -1.59 -15.16 23.47
CA ASN A 125 -1.10 -16.50 23.09
C ASN A 125 -2.17 -17.62 23.13
N SER A 126 -3.46 -17.28 23.07
CA SER A 126 -4.55 -18.28 23.01
C SER A 126 -4.93 -18.66 21.58
N LEU A 127 -4.54 -17.86 20.59
CA LEU A 127 -4.81 -18.17 19.18
C LEU A 127 -4.01 -19.40 18.74
N ARG A 128 -4.67 -20.37 18.11
CA ARG A 128 -4.00 -21.52 17.51
C ARG A 128 -2.99 -21.03 16.47
N ARG A 129 -1.77 -21.56 16.53
CA ARG A 129 -0.74 -21.17 15.57
C ARG A 129 -1.11 -21.63 14.16
N PRO A 130 -0.93 -20.79 13.14
CA PRO A 130 -1.09 -21.21 11.75
C PRO A 130 -0.03 -22.25 11.38
N PHE A 131 -0.40 -23.23 10.56
CA PHE A 131 0.54 -24.23 10.04
C PHE A 131 1.44 -23.66 8.92
N TYR A 132 1.03 -22.54 8.32
CA TYR A 132 1.81 -21.83 7.31
C TYR A 132 1.71 -20.32 7.49
N THR A 133 2.84 -19.64 7.33
CA THR A 133 2.90 -18.17 7.30
C THR A 133 3.85 -17.68 6.22
N ARG A 134 3.53 -16.52 5.63
CA ARG A 134 4.43 -15.77 4.77
C ARG A 134 4.37 -14.30 5.12
N VAL A 135 5.53 -13.67 5.20
CA VAL A 135 5.69 -12.25 5.52
C VAL A 135 6.25 -11.52 4.32
N GLN A 136 5.74 -10.33 4.03
CA GLN A 136 6.27 -9.42 3.03
C GLN A 136 6.30 -7.99 3.60
N LEU A 137 7.41 -7.28 3.39
CA LEU A 137 7.48 -5.84 3.62
C LEU A 137 7.27 -5.09 2.31
N TRP A 138 6.32 -4.17 2.30
CA TRP A 138 6.14 -3.17 1.27
C TRP A 138 6.78 -1.88 1.77
N GLY A 139 8.05 -1.64 1.43
CA GLY A 139 8.82 -0.50 1.96
C GLY A 139 8.42 0.87 1.39
N ALA A 140 7.55 0.88 0.39
CA ALA A 140 7.05 2.03 -0.34
C ALA A 140 5.59 1.72 -0.73
N ALA A 141 4.74 1.51 0.27
CA ALA A 141 3.43 0.89 0.12
C ALA A 141 2.35 1.86 -0.36
N LEU A 142 2.04 2.87 0.47
CA LEU A 142 0.98 3.84 0.20
C LEU A 142 1.54 5.26 0.32
N PRO A 143 1.11 6.19 -0.54
CA PRO A 143 1.50 7.58 -0.43
C PRO A 143 0.93 8.23 0.83
N THR A 144 1.72 9.11 1.44
CA THR A 144 1.28 9.97 2.55
C THR A 144 1.12 11.42 2.11
N ASN A 145 1.60 11.75 0.90
CA ASN A 145 1.37 13.01 0.26
C ASN A 145 1.19 12.83 -1.26
N ALA A 146 0.51 13.77 -1.91
CA ALA A 146 0.33 13.77 -3.36
C ALA A 146 0.26 15.21 -3.91
N PRO A 147 0.63 15.42 -5.19
CA PRO A 147 0.49 16.70 -5.88
C PRO A 147 -0.93 16.99 -6.38
N GLY A 148 -1.85 16.01 -6.31
CA GLY A 148 -3.27 16.18 -6.68
C GLY A 148 -3.50 16.36 -8.18
N ILE A 149 -2.60 15.82 -9.00
CA ILE A 149 -2.65 15.90 -10.47
C ILE A 149 -2.56 14.50 -11.07
N PRO A 150 -3.13 14.24 -12.25
CA PRO A 150 -3.22 12.88 -12.76
C PRO A 150 -1.90 12.36 -13.35
N CYS A 151 -0.99 13.22 -13.79
CA CYS A 151 0.32 12.84 -14.33
C CYS A 151 1.32 14.00 -14.24
N ILE A 152 2.62 13.71 -14.32
CA ILE A 152 3.68 14.72 -14.47
C ILE A 152 4.38 14.45 -15.80
N PHE A 153 4.52 15.46 -16.65
CA PHE A 153 5.15 15.34 -17.96
C PHE A 153 6.18 16.43 -18.20
N ASP A 154 7.38 16.03 -18.58
CA ASP A 154 8.46 16.89 -19.07
C ASP A 154 8.52 16.79 -20.61
N PRO A 155 8.02 17.80 -21.34
CA PRO A 155 7.98 17.79 -22.80
C PRO A 155 9.37 17.90 -23.42
N ARG A 156 10.31 18.60 -22.77
CA ARG A 156 11.70 18.74 -23.25
C ARG A 156 12.43 17.40 -23.13
N GLY A 157 12.24 16.73 -21.99
CA GLY A 157 12.74 15.38 -21.75
C GLY A 157 11.95 14.28 -22.46
N ARG A 158 10.77 14.60 -22.99
CA ARG A 158 9.79 13.68 -23.59
C ARG A 158 9.49 12.48 -22.70
N ALA A 159 9.35 12.74 -21.40
CA ALA A 159 9.17 11.71 -20.39
C ALA A 159 8.14 12.16 -19.36
N GLY A 160 7.31 11.21 -18.93
CA GLY A 160 6.35 11.45 -17.87
C GLY A 160 6.35 10.34 -16.82
N VAL A 161 5.78 10.66 -15.67
CA VAL A 161 5.49 9.70 -14.60
C VAL A 161 3.99 9.68 -14.30
N CYS A 162 3.47 8.48 -14.11
CA CYS A 162 2.10 8.19 -13.70
C CYS A 162 2.11 7.14 -12.59
N GLY A 163 1.03 7.09 -11.81
CA GLY A 163 0.84 6.18 -10.69
C GLY A 163 -0.23 6.68 -9.74
N ASP A 164 -0.70 5.79 -8.87
CA ASP A 164 -1.66 6.10 -7.80
C ASP A 164 -1.21 7.32 -6.99
N TRP A 165 0.05 7.34 -6.59
CA TRP A 165 0.70 8.32 -5.73
C TRP A 165 0.71 9.78 -6.22
N LEU A 166 0.18 10.05 -7.41
CA LEU A 166 -0.04 11.40 -7.92
C LEU A 166 -1.39 12.01 -7.50
N MET A 167 -2.39 11.15 -7.24
CA MET A 167 -3.75 11.56 -6.88
C MET A 167 -4.24 10.96 -5.55
N GLY A 168 -3.75 9.78 -5.18
CA GLY A 168 -4.25 9.02 -4.04
C GLY A 168 -3.56 7.66 -3.92
N SER A 169 -4.27 6.64 -3.47
CA SER A 169 -3.69 5.39 -2.97
C SER A 169 -4.54 4.16 -3.36
N SER A 170 -5.09 4.18 -4.58
CA SER A 170 -5.99 3.14 -5.06
C SER A 170 -5.61 2.61 -6.44
N VAL A 171 -6.10 1.42 -6.76
CA VAL A 171 -5.98 0.83 -8.11
C VAL A 171 -6.65 1.71 -9.16
N GLU A 172 -7.80 2.31 -8.82
CA GLU A 172 -8.50 3.26 -9.69
C GLU A 172 -7.62 4.49 -9.97
N ALA A 173 -7.01 5.10 -8.94
CA ALA A 173 -6.12 6.24 -9.12
C ALA A 173 -4.92 5.90 -10.01
N ALA A 174 -4.33 4.71 -9.86
CA ALA A 174 -3.26 4.25 -10.75
C ALA A 174 -3.74 4.12 -12.20
N ALA A 175 -4.90 3.52 -12.43
CA ALA A 175 -5.46 3.32 -13.77
C ALA A 175 -5.77 4.66 -14.45
N LEU A 176 -6.46 5.57 -13.74
CA LEU A 176 -6.77 6.90 -14.23
C LEU A 176 -5.52 7.73 -14.51
N SER A 177 -4.51 7.66 -13.65
CA SER A 177 -3.22 8.32 -13.86
C SER A 177 -2.51 7.81 -15.14
N GLY A 178 -2.52 6.50 -15.36
CA GLY A 178 -1.95 5.89 -16.57
C GLY A 178 -2.68 6.32 -17.85
N MET A 179 -4.02 6.34 -17.82
CA MET A 179 -4.83 6.83 -18.94
C MET A 179 -4.58 8.31 -19.23
N ALA A 180 -4.52 9.15 -18.20
CA ALA A 180 -4.23 10.57 -18.36
C ALA A 180 -2.85 10.81 -18.98
N MET A 181 -1.83 10.05 -18.55
CA MET A 181 -0.51 10.10 -19.18
C MET A 181 -0.55 9.71 -20.65
N ALA A 182 -1.22 8.60 -20.98
CA ALA A 182 -1.31 8.12 -22.35
C ALA A 182 -1.98 9.15 -23.28
N ASN A 183 -3.08 9.75 -22.83
CA ASN A 183 -3.78 10.81 -23.56
C ASN A 183 -2.87 12.04 -23.75
N HIS A 184 -2.21 12.50 -22.69
CA HIS A 184 -1.31 13.67 -22.74
C HIS A 184 -0.15 13.46 -23.71
N ILE A 185 0.43 12.25 -23.75
CA ILE A 185 1.45 11.88 -24.73
C ILE A 185 0.87 11.87 -26.15
N GLY A 186 -0.35 11.34 -26.33
CA GLY A 186 -1.05 11.35 -27.62
C GLY A 186 -1.22 12.76 -28.17
N ASP A 187 -1.72 13.68 -27.35
CA ASP A 187 -1.93 15.09 -27.70
C ASP A 187 -0.59 15.79 -28.02
N TYR A 188 0.45 15.51 -27.23
CA TYR A 188 1.80 16.01 -27.47
C TYR A 188 2.32 15.62 -28.87
N PHE A 189 2.11 14.38 -29.31
CA PHE A 189 2.54 13.96 -30.64
C PHE A 189 1.67 14.53 -31.77
N GLN A 190 0.36 14.67 -31.57
CA GLN A 190 -0.55 15.23 -32.57
C GLN A 190 -0.28 16.72 -32.85
N SER A 191 0.19 17.46 -31.86
CA SER A 191 0.58 18.88 -32.02
C SER A 191 1.86 19.09 -32.84
N GLY A 192 2.49 18.03 -33.35
CA GLY A 192 3.68 18.12 -34.20
C GLY A 192 4.97 18.49 -33.46
N GLY A 193 4.96 18.52 -32.13
CA GLY A 193 6.14 18.78 -31.30
C GLY A 193 6.85 20.11 -31.56
N GLY A 194 6.19 21.07 -32.22
CA GLY A 194 6.77 22.34 -32.66
C GLY A 194 6.16 23.55 -31.94
N GLU A 195 7.04 24.49 -31.58
CA GLU A 195 6.82 25.85 -31.03
C GLU A 195 6.12 26.00 -29.67
N SER A 196 5.24 25.08 -29.24
CA SER A 196 4.55 25.16 -27.93
C SER A 196 4.90 24.02 -26.94
N GLN A 197 6.06 23.38 -27.11
CA GLN A 197 6.49 22.25 -26.25
C GLN A 197 6.34 22.53 -24.75
N ASP A 198 6.65 23.75 -24.28
CA ASP A 198 6.53 24.12 -22.87
C ASP A 198 5.06 24.16 -22.37
N GLU A 199 4.06 24.32 -23.25
CA GLU A 199 2.63 24.27 -22.89
C GLU A 199 2.18 22.86 -22.46
N PHE A 200 2.89 21.82 -22.93
CA PHE A 200 2.65 20.45 -22.51
C PHE A 200 3.32 20.11 -21.18
N ALA A 201 4.08 21.04 -20.57
CA ALA A 201 4.65 20.83 -19.26
C ALA A 201 3.55 20.71 -18.21
N LEU A 202 3.47 19.56 -17.56
CA LEU A 202 2.43 19.27 -16.57
C LEU A 202 3.07 18.79 -15.28
N GLY A 203 2.68 19.37 -14.15
CA GLY A 203 3.04 18.85 -12.84
C GLY A 203 4.47 19.08 -12.37
N LEU A 204 5.35 19.66 -13.19
CA LEU A 204 6.78 19.82 -12.90
C LEU A 204 7.07 20.73 -11.69
N HIS A 205 6.10 21.56 -11.30
CA HIS A 205 6.21 22.54 -10.23
C HIS A 205 5.12 22.44 -9.17
N ASN A 206 4.25 21.43 -9.25
CA ASN A 206 3.18 21.26 -8.27
C ASN A 206 3.73 20.98 -6.87
N GLU A 207 3.05 21.55 -5.88
CA GLU A 207 3.30 21.28 -4.47
C GLU A 207 2.65 19.96 -4.05
N PHE A 208 3.20 19.32 -3.03
CA PHE A 208 2.68 18.07 -2.47
C PHE A 208 1.96 18.37 -1.17
N TYR A 209 0.77 17.81 -1.02
CA TYR A 209 -0.08 17.98 0.15
C TYR A 209 -0.28 16.65 0.86
N SER A 210 -0.45 16.68 2.18
CA SER A 210 -0.78 15.48 2.95
C SER A 210 -2.10 14.89 2.47
N ILE A 211 -2.17 13.56 2.35
CA ILE A 211 -3.41 12.85 2.04
C ILE A 211 -4.09 12.49 3.37
N GLU A 212 -5.42 12.61 3.43
CA GLU A 212 -6.20 12.16 4.59
C GLU A 212 -6.21 10.62 4.69
N GLY A 213 -6.00 10.11 5.90
CA GLY A 213 -5.80 8.70 6.16
C GLY A 213 -7.09 7.89 6.28
N HIS A 214 -7.64 7.45 5.16
CA HIS A 214 -8.73 6.46 5.14
C HIS A 214 -8.27 5.07 4.71
N ASP A 215 -7.00 4.92 4.35
CA ASP A 215 -6.47 3.67 3.81
C ASP A 215 -6.01 2.69 4.88
N VAL A 216 -5.86 1.44 4.45
CA VAL A 216 -5.15 0.42 5.23
C VAL A 216 -3.81 0.96 5.73
N GLY A 217 -3.54 0.77 7.02
CA GLY A 217 -2.31 1.23 7.65
C GLY A 217 -2.35 2.65 8.21
N GLN A 218 -3.36 3.46 7.86
CA GLN A 218 -3.47 4.85 8.30
C GLN A 218 -4.38 5.05 9.53
N PHE A 219 -4.95 3.99 10.12
CA PHE A 219 -5.67 4.11 11.39
C PHE A 219 -4.65 4.25 12.53
N PRO A 220 -4.49 5.43 13.16
CA PRO A 220 -3.71 5.54 14.36
C PRO A 220 -4.36 4.66 15.44
N GLY A 221 -3.55 3.84 16.11
CA GLY A 221 -3.89 3.44 17.47
C GLY A 221 -4.13 4.72 18.25
N LEU A 222 -5.36 4.89 18.74
CA LEU A 222 -5.85 5.94 19.63
C LEU A 222 -4.77 6.97 20.00
N HIS A 223 -4.86 8.18 19.44
CA HIS A 223 -4.29 9.33 20.14
C HIS A 223 -4.88 9.30 21.55
N SER A 224 -4.04 8.96 22.51
CA SER A 224 -4.31 9.09 23.93
C SER A 224 -4.09 10.54 24.32
#